data_AF-A0A381V2K4-F1
#
_entry.id   AF-A0A381V2K4-F1
#
_cell.length_a   1.000
_cell.length_b   1.000
_cell.length_c   1.000
_cell.angle_alpha   90.00
_cell.angle_beta   90.00
_cell.angle_gamma   90.00
#
_symmetry.space_group_name_H-M   'P 1'
#
loop_
_entity.id
_entity.type
_entity.pdbx_description
1 polymer ?
#
loop_
_entity_poly.entity_id
_entity_poly.type
_entity_poly.pdbx_seq_one_letter_code
_entity_poly.pdbx_strand_id
1 'polypeptide(L)'
;MAFVLSETVWLYAVYASIGILVGLGRSPVSWAVCLAMYSASLYLSRGIGLFKVNSFVEYLIQMVGGVVLAYFLVGISNVPDGTDFSKTWIVGIKEWNFDQGEPVLCVILAFVMSAISWMRGGFSGAADSPMETLMFSFRIGIMVLALTVTVDMFHPAELHLKMLMLLFFASSLGGMAIGRIMPARGTSMSGSKWAQVIAAVVVAVVSLGALFSALGHSFLFYISRPIITVLSWVGTVIIYVIIFPIAYLAEFIIKGLRWLIGEPTVREEPQILPSEMGLGDSLQQLMKEAEDKGPSIFA
;
A
#
# COMPACT_ATOMS: atom_id res chain seq x y z
N MET A 1 -8.86 -2.09 22.37
CA MET A 1 -8.80 -3.05 21.25
C MET A 1 -9.52 -2.54 20.00
N ALA A 2 -10.84 -2.32 20.01
CA ALA A 2 -11.58 -1.84 18.83
C ALA A 2 -10.94 -0.61 18.14
N PHE A 3 -10.56 0.39 18.95
CA PHE A 3 -9.84 1.58 18.47
C PHE A 3 -8.47 1.28 17.85
N VAL A 4 -7.67 0.43 18.49
CA VAL A 4 -6.35 0.04 17.98
C VAL A 4 -6.46 -0.66 16.62
N LEU A 5 -7.42 -1.59 16.49
CA LEU A 5 -7.66 -2.32 15.25
C LEU A 5 -8.15 -1.40 14.13
N SER A 6 -9.15 -0.55 14.42
CA SER A 6 -9.67 0.43 13.46
C SER A 6 -8.58 1.38 12.97
N GLU A 7 -7.80 1.95 13.89
CA GLU A 7 -6.76 2.94 13.58
C GLU A 7 -5.65 2.33 12.72
N THR A 8 -5.17 1.14 13.08
CA THR A 8 -4.05 0.49 12.40
C THR A 8 -4.41 -0.01 11.02
N VAL A 9 -5.67 -0.35 10.76
CA VAL A 9 -6.13 -0.75 9.42
C VAL A 9 -6.04 0.42 8.44
N TRP A 10 -6.60 1.58 8.77
CA TRP A 10 -6.57 2.69 7.82
C TRP A 10 -5.16 3.28 7.68
N LEU A 11 -4.34 3.25 8.75
CA LEU A 11 -2.92 3.61 8.65
C LEU A 11 -2.16 2.69 7.70
N TYR A 12 -2.36 1.38 7.83
CA TYR A 12 -1.79 0.41 6.90
C TYR A 12 -2.28 0.65 5.47
N ALA A 13 -3.56 0.99 5.26
CA ALA A 13 -4.08 1.30 3.94
C ALA A 13 -3.32 2.47 3.28
N VAL A 14 -2.99 3.52 4.04
CA VAL A 14 -2.14 4.62 3.54
C VAL A 14 -0.74 4.11 3.18
N TYR A 15 -0.11 3.31 4.05
CA TYR A 15 1.24 2.77 3.82
C TYR A 15 1.30 1.87 2.59
N ALA A 16 0.30 1.01 2.44
CA ALA A 16 0.08 0.18 1.27
C ALA A 16 -0.04 1.03 0.00
N SER A 17 -0.88 2.08 0.00
CA SER A 17 -1.01 2.99 -1.13
C SER A 17 0.32 3.70 -1.47
N ILE A 18 1.08 4.14 -0.47
CA ILE A 18 2.40 4.76 -0.69
C ILE A 18 3.38 3.74 -1.30
N GLY A 19 3.39 2.50 -0.80
CA GLY A 19 4.24 1.43 -1.34
C GLY A 19 3.99 1.18 -2.83
N ILE A 20 2.71 1.15 -3.23
CA ILE A 20 2.32 1.02 -4.65
C ILE A 20 2.79 2.23 -5.44
N LEU A 21 2.54 3.45 -4.96
CA LEU A 21 2.89 4.70 -5.66
C LEU A 21 4.40 4.83 -5.92
N VAL A 22 5.23 4.28 -5.04
CA VAL A 22 6.70 4.29 -5.18
C VAL A 22 7.21 3.07 -5.97
N GLY A 23 6.32 2.20 -6.44
CA GLY A 23 6.67 1.06 -7.29
C GLY A 23 7.27 -0.14 -6.55
N LEU A 24 7.03 -0.26 -5.24
CA LEU A 24 7.50 -1.41 -4.45
C LEU A 24 6.64 -2.68 -4.65
N GLY A 25 5.45 -2.55 -5.27
CA GLY A 25 4.52 -3.67 -5.46
C GLY A 25 3.90 -4.24 -4.16
N ARG A 26 4.33 -3.74 -3.00
CA ARG A 26 3.89 -4.15 -1.66
C ARG A 26 3.93 -2.98 -0.67
N SER A 27 3.29 -3.15 0.49
CA SER A 27 3.47 -2.23 1.61
C SER A 27 4.87 -2.39 2.22
N PRO A 28 5.64 -1.31 2.49
CA PRO A 28 6.94 -1.38 3.17
C PRO A 28 6.85 -1.95 4.59
N VAL A 29 5.68 -1.81 5.21
CA VAL A 29 5.40 -2.29 6.56
C VAL A 29 4.19 -3.19 6.53
N SER A 30 4.29 -4.39 7.10
CA SER A 30 3.14 -5.28 7.23
C SER A 30 2.13 -4.72 8.23
N TRP A 31 0.85 -5.08 8.08
CA TRP A 31 -0.18 -4.67 9.04
C TRP A 31 0.16 -5.12 10.47
N ALA A 32 0.76 -6.30 10.64
CA ALA A 32 1.20 -6.80 11.93
C ALA A 32 2.25 -5.90 12.60
N VAL A 33 3.23 -5.40 11.84
CA VAL A 33 4.21 -4.43 12.36
C VAL A 33 3.54 -3.11 12.70
N CYS A 34 2.63 -2.62 11.86
CA CYS A 34 1.85 -1.42 12.17
C CYS A 34 1.05 -1.56 13.47
N LEU A 35 0.38 -2.70 13.66
CA LEU A 35 -0.38 -3.04 14.86
C LEU A 35 0.52 -3.11 16.09
N ALA A 36 1.66 -3.80 15.99
CA ALA A 36 2.62 -3.95 17.10
C ALA A 36 3.22 -2.61 17.50
N MET A 37 3.70 -1.81 16.54
CA MET A 37 4.26 -0.48 16.79
C MET A 37 3.25 0.46 17.45
N TYR A 38 2.04 0.53 16.89
CA TYR A 38 1.00 1.41 17.41
C TYR A 38 0.53 0.99 18.81
N SER A 39 0.24 -0.30 19.00
CA SER A 39 -0.25 -0.82 20.28
C SER A 39 0.80 -0.74 21.38
N ALA A 40 2.05 -1.12 21.09
CA ALA A 40 3.15 -1.03 22.05
C ALA A 40 3.36 0.42 22.49
N SER A 41 3.41 1.37 21.55
CA SER A 41 3.54 2.79 21.88
C SER A 41 2.38 3.31 22.73
N LEU A 42 1.14 2.93 22.40
CA LEU A 42 -0.06 3.31 23.15
C LEU A 42 -0.04 2.79 24.58
N TYR A 43 0.24 1.50 24.77
CA TYR A 43 0.29 0.90 26.10
C TYR A 43 1.48 1.39 26.92
N LEU A 44 2.63 1.61 26.28
CA LEU A 44 3.80 2.18 26.93
C LEU A 44 3.53 3.62 27.40
N SER A 45 2.92 4.44 26.55
CA SER A 45 2.52 5.82 26.88
C SER A 45 1.58 5.85 28.09
N ARG A 46 0.55 5.00 28.09
CA ARG A 46 -0.36 4.85 29.24
C ARG A 46 0.32 4.34 30.49
N GLY A 47 1.18 3.33 30.35
CA GLY A 47 1.92 2.75 31.45
C GLY A 47 2.78 3.80 32.14
N ILE A 48 3.56 4.57 31.36
CA ILE A 48 4.40 5.65 31.88
C ILE A 48 3.56 6.72 32.58
N GLY A 49 2.44 7.14 31.99
CA GLY A 49 1.54 8.13 32.58
C GLY A 49 0.95 7.72 33.93
N LEU A 50 0.85 6.42 34.24
CA LEU A 50 0.42 5.93 35.56
C LEU A 50 1.49 6.14 36.65
N PHE A 51 2.77 6.07 36.28
CA PHE A 51 3.88 6.17 37.24
C PHE A 51 4.27 7.61 37.58
N LYS A 52 3.63 8.62 36.94
CA LYS A 52 3.89 10.06 37.16
C LYS A 52 5.39 10.39 37.24
N VAL A 53 6.15 9.86 36.28
CA VAL A 53 7.60 10.02 36.23
C VAL A 53 7.92 11.43 35.73
N ASN A 54 9.15 11.90 35.93
CA ASN A 54 9.62 13.13 35.30
C ASN A 54 9.49 13.04 33.77
N SER A 55 8.91 14.07 33.13
CA SER A 55 8.67 14.14 31.69
C SER A 55 9.89 13.79 30.83
N PHE A 56 11.10 14.16 31.27
CA PHE A 56 12.33 13.79 30.54
C PHE A 56 12.52 12.27 30.43
N VAL A 57 12.27 11.54 31.52
CA VAL A 57 12.40 10.07 31.56
C VAL A 57 11.31 9.41 30.70
N GLU A 58 10.11 9.99 30.66
CA GLU A 58 9.01 9.52 29.82
C GLU A 58 9.38 9.56 28.34
N TYR A 59 9.91 10.68 27.87
CA TYR A 59 10.37 10.83 26.49
C TYR A 59 11.53 9.90 26.17
N LEU A 60 12.47 9.71 27.11
CA LEU A 60 13.61 8.84 26.89
C LEU A 60 13.20 7.36 26.76
N ILE A 61 12.30 6.88 27.62
CA ILE A 61 11.75 5.51 27.53
C ILE A 61 10.96 5.33 26.23
N GLN A 62 10.12 6.30 25.86
CA GLN A 62 9.37 6.27 24.60
C GLN A 62 10.29 6.26 23.37
N MET A 63 11.36 7.06 23.37
CA MET A 63 12.32 7.12 22.27
C MET A 63 13.09 5.81 22.14
N VAL A 64 13.69 5.32 23.23
CA VAL A 64 14.48 4.08 23.22
C VAL A 64 13.60 2.89 22.85
N GLY A 65 12.40 2.80 23.44
CA GLY A 65 11.43 1.74 23.12
C GLY A 65 11.05 1.73 21.65
N GLY A 66 10.78 2.90 21.07
CA GLY A 66 10.40 3.04 19.66
C GLY A 66 11.51 2.65 18.71
N VAL A 67 12.74 3.10 18.96
CA VAL A 67 13.91 2.78 18.13
C VAL A 67 14.21 1.29 18.16
N VAL A 68 14.22 0.68 19.35
CA VAL A 68 14.49 -0.75 19.51
C VAL A 68 13.42 -1.57 18.80
N LEU A 69 12.14 -1.25 19.03
CA LEU A 69 11.05 -2.02 18.44
C LEU A 69 10.99 -1.86 16.91
N ALA A 70 11.18 -0.64 16.39
CA ALA A 70 11.24 -0.39 14.95
C ALA A 70 12.38 -1.17 14.30
N TYR A 71 13.56 -1.20 14.91
CA TYR A 71 14.72 -1.95 14.39
C TYR A 71 14.42 -3.43 14.21
N PHE A 72 13.85 -4.08 15.23
CA PHE A 72 13.54 -5.50 15.17
C PHE A 72 12.38 -5.79 14.21
N LEU A 73 11.29 -5.03 14.30
CA LEU A 73 10.10 -5.31 13.50
C LEU A 73 10.31 -5.05 12.01
N VAL A 74 11.00 -3.96 11.65
CA VAL A 74 11.33 -3.68 10.24
C VAL A 74 12.24 -4.77 9.68
N GLY A 75 13.24 -5.20 10.46
CA GLY A 75 14.14 -6.28 10.06
C GLY A 75 13.40 -7.60 9.86
N ILE A 76 12.60 -8.04 10.83
CA ILE A 76 11.84 -9.30 10.74
C ILE A 76 10.85 -9.28 9.57
N SER A 77 10.24 -8.14 9.26
CA SER A 77 9.22 -8.08 8.20
C SER A 77 9.76 -7.92 6.78
N ASN A 78 11.00 -7.46 6.62
CA ASN A 78 11.57 -7.13 5.31
C ASN A 78 12.73 -8.03 4.89
N VAL A 79 13.30 -8.83 5.81
CA VAL A 79 14.32 -9.83 5.45
C VAL A 79 13.72 -10.78 4.38
N PRO A 80 14.42 -11.00 3.24
CA PRO A 80 13.94 -11.89 2.18
C PRO A 80 13.76 -13.33 2.67
N ASP A 81 12.79 -14.03 2.08
CA ASP A 81 12.53 -15.45 2.37
C ASP A 81 13.78 -16.30 2.07
N GLY A 82 14.17 -17.14 3.03
CA GLY A 82 15.37 -17.99 2.94
C GLY A 82 16.64 -17.37 3.53
N THR A 83 16.58 -16.12 4.01
CA THR A 83 17.67 -15.50 4.79
C THR A 83 17.35 -15.52 6.28
N ASP A 84 18.27 -16.03 7.10
CA ASP A 84 18.11 -15.99 8.57
C ASP A 84 18.19 -14.55 9.09
N PHE A 85 17.32 -14.22 10.04
CA PHE A 85 17.37 -12.93 10.71
C PHE A 85 18.67 -12.78 11.52
N SER A 86 19.48 -11.78 11.16
CA SER A 86 20.70 -11.44 11.90
C SER A 86 20.55 -10.11 12.65
N LYS A 87 21.22 -9.97 13.81
CA LYS A 87 21.25 -8.71 14.58
C LYS A 87 21.93 -7.55 13.84
N THR A 88 22.57 -7.82 12.71
CA THR A 88 23.28 -6.84 11.87
C THR A 88 22.71 -6.84 10.45
N TRP A 89 21.43 -7.20 10.31
CA TRP A 89 20.74 -7.35 9.01
C TRP A 89 20.88 -6.12 8.09
N ILE A 90 21.04 -4.92 8.68
CA ILE A 90 21.25 -3.68 7.93
C ILE A 90 22.49 -3.72 7.02
N VAL A 91 23.56 -4.42 7.41
CA VAL A 91 24.81 -4.46 6.63
C VAL A 91 24.61 -5.19 5.29
N GLY A 92 23.73 -6.19 5.26
CA GLY A 92 23.46 -7.00 4.07
C GLY A 92 22.35 -6.48 3.17
N ILE A 93 21.77 -5.30 3.42
CA ILE A 93 20.62 -4.79 2.63
C ILE A 93 20.96 -4.70 1.13
N LYS A 94 22.21 -4.36 0.80
CA LYS A 94 22.65 -4.24 -0.60
C LYS A 94 22.69 -5.57 -1.35
N GLU A 95 22.76 -6.67 -0.61
CA GLU A 95 22.81 -8.04 -1.15
C GLU A 95 21.42 -8.64 -1.29
N TRP A 96 20.37 -7.95 -0.79
CA TRP A 96 18.99 -8.40 -0.90
C TRP A 96 18.50 -8.22 -2.33
N ASN A 97 17.84 -9.25 -2.86
CA ASN A 97 17.20 -9.21 -4.16
C ASN A 97 15.68 -9.28 -3.95
N PHE A 98 14.97 -8.20 -4.27
CA PHE A 98 13.51 -8.15 -4.25
C PHE A 98 12.98 -8.24 -5.68
N ASP A 99 11.90 -8.99 -5.87
CA ASP A 99 11.24 -9.12 -7.17
C ASP A 99 10.71 -7.77 -7.69
N GLN A 100 10.35 -6.86 -6.78
CA GLN A 100 9.91 -5.51 -7.09
C GLN A 100 10.43 -4.49 -6.07
N GLY A 101 10.94 -3.37 -6.58
CA GLY A 101 11.39 -2.24 -5.78
C GLY A 101 12.81 -2.35 -5.21
N GLU A 102 13.42 -1.21 -4.90
CA GLU A 102 14.76 -1.16 -4.33
C GLU A 102 14.73 -1.52 -2.83
N PRO A 103 15.56 -2.47 -2.36
CA PRO A 103 15.57 -2.90 -0.96
C PRO A 103 15.86 -1.79 0.04
N VAL A 104 16.81 -0.92 -0.29
CA VAL A 104 17.19 0.22 0.54
C VAL A 104 16.02 1.18 0.73
N LEU A 105 15.33 1.52 -0.36
CA LEU A 105 14.17 2.40 -0.32
C LEU A 105 13.01 1.78 0.47
N CYS A 106 12.77 0.49 0.31
CA CYS A 106 11.76 -0.24 1.08
C CYS A 106 12.03 -0.15 2.58
N VAL A 107 13.27 -0.38 3.01
CA VAL A 107 13.67 -0.30 4.43
C VAL A 107 13.56 1.11 4.97
N ILE A 108 13.97 2.14 4.21
CA ILE A 108 13.85 3.55 4.64
C ILE A 108 12.37 3.91 4.86
N LEU A 109 11.50 3.59 3.90
CA LEU A 109 10.06 3.82 4.05
C LEU A 109 9.49 3.03 5.23
N ALA A 110 9.94 1.80 5.44
CA ALA A 110 9.50 0.98 6.55
C ALA A 110 9.83 1.60 7.92
N PHE A 111 11.02 2.19 8.07
CA PHE A 111 11.39 2.93 9.28
C PHE A 111 10.55 4.19 9.46
N VAL A 112 10.35 4.98 8.40
CA VAL A 112 9.53 6.21 8.46
C VAL A 112 8.10 5.88 8.87
N MET A 113 7.48 4.89 8.23
CA MET A 113 6.11 4.45 8.53
C MET A 113 6.01 3.86 9.94
N SER A 114 7.01 3.11 10.39
CA SER A 114 7.07 2.59 11.77
C SER A 114 7.18 3.72 12.80
N ALA A 115 7.95 4.78 12.51
CA ALA A 115 8.05 5.96 13.35
C ALA A 115 6.71 6.73 13.41
N ILE A 116 6.00 6.86 12.28
CA ILE A 116 4.66 7.47 12.25
C ILE A 116 3.68 6.66 13.10
N SER A 117 3.67 5.32 12.96
CA SER A 117 2.82 4.45 13.77
C SER A 117 3.14 4.53 15.26
N TRP A 118 4.44 4.59 15.61
CA TRP A 118 4.89 4.80 16.98
C TRP A 118 4.37 6.12 17.55
N MET A 119 4.58 7.22 16.83
CA MET A 119 4.18 8.55 17.26
C MET A 119 2.66 8.65 17.46
N ARG A 120 1.88 8.14 16.50
CA ARG A 120 0.40 8.11 16.61
C ARG A 120 -0.07 7.26 17.77
N GLY A 121 0.56 6.11 18.03
CA GLY A 121 0.24 5.26 19.18
C GLY A 121 0.48 6.00 20.50
N GLY A 122 1.61 6.71 20.61
CA GLY A 122 2.01 7.44 21.81
C GLY A 122 1.05 8.57 22.15
N PHE A 123 0.68 9.39 21.15
CA PHE A 123 -0.32 10.45 21.30
C PHE A 123 -1.70 9.92 21.65
N SER A 124 -2.09 8.80 21.04
CA SER A 124 -3.37 8.16 21.33
C SER A 124 -3.41 7.51 22.72
N GLY A 125 -2.26 7.11 23.25
CA GLY A 125 -2.12 6.65 24.64
C GLY A 125 -2.36 7.76 25.66
N ALA A 126 -1.92 8.98 25.34
CA ALA A 126 -2.06 10.16 26.18
C ALA A 126 -3.46 10.82 26.11
N ALA A 127 -4.33 10.41 25.18
CA ALA A 127 -5.66 10.97 25.03
C ALA A 127 -6.69 10.36 26.01
N ASP A 128 -7.49 11.22 26.65
CA ASP A 128 -8.45 10.84 27.70
C ASP A 128 -9.81 10.32 27.18
N SER A 129 -10.12 10.53 25.89
CA SER A 129 -11.45 10.29 25.31
C SER A 129 -11.47 9.22 24.21
N PRO A 130 -11.33 7.91 24.53
CA PRO A 130 -11.17 6.85 23.53
C PRO A 130 -12.37 6.69 22.58
N MET A 131 -13.57 7.10 23.00
CA MET A 131 -14.79 6.99 22.20
C MET A 131 -14.87 8.06 21.11
N GLU A 132 -14.47 9.29 21.42
CA GLU A 132 -14.45 10.39 20.45
C GLU A 132 -13.37 10.14 19.40
N THR A 133 -12.19 9.69 19.83
CA THR A 133 -11.09 9.29 18.93
C THR A 133 -11.50 8.13 18.03
N LEU A 134 -12.28 7.16 18.52
CA LEU A 134 -12.81 6.07 17.70
C LEU A 134 -13.78 6.55 16.61
N MET A 135 -14.69 7.48 16.93
CA MET A 135 -15.62 8.03 15.93
C MET A 135 -14.89 8.86 14.86
N PHE A 136 -13.88 9.63 15.26
CA PHE A 136 -13.05 10.38 14.34
C PHE A 136 -12.22 9.46 13.43
N SER A 137 -11.57 8.46 14.02
CA SER A 137 -10.83 7.40 13.34
C SER A 137 -11.70 6.67 12.31
N PHE A 138 -12.95 6.33 12.67
CA PHE A 138 -13.88 5.69 11.76
C PHE A 138 -14.20 6.55 10.53
N ARG A 139 -14.43 7.86 10.71
CA ARG A 139 -14.73 8.78 9.59
C ARG A 139 -13.56 8.90 8.62
N ILE A 140 -12.35 9.10 9.15
CA ILE A 140 -11.13 9.15 8.34
C ILE A 140 -10.88 7.80 7.67
N GLY A 141 -11.03 6.71 8.43
CA GLY A 141 -10.78 5.36 7.95
C GLY A 141 -11.68 4.97 6.78
N ILE A 142 -12.97 5.34 6.79
CA ILE A 142 -13.85 5.12 5.63
C ILE A 142 -13.34 5.88 4.40
N MET A 143 -12.98 7.15 4.54
CA MET A 143 -12.49 7.98 3.42
C MET A 143 -11.21 7.38 2.82
N VAL A 144 -10.25 7.02 3.67
CA VAL A 144 -8.98 6.41 3.27
C VAL A 144 -9.20 5.06 2.62
N LEU A 145 -9.98 4.17 3.25
CA LEU A 145 -10.23 2.84 2.71
C LEU A 145 -10.97 2.89 1.38
N ALA A 146 -11.92 3.80 1.20
CA ALA A 146 -12.60 3.98 -0.08
C ALA A 146 -11.61 4.36 -1.21
N LEU A 147 -10.67 5.27 -0.93
CA LEU A 147 -9.63 5.65 -1.89
C LEU A 147 -8.66 4.49 -2.14
N THR A 148 -8.12 3.87 -1.09
CA THR A 148 -7.13 2.81 -1.20
C THR A 148 -7.69 1.57 -1.90
N VAL A 149 -8.94 1.17 -1.60
CA VAL A 149 -9.60 0.04 -2.30
C VAL A 149 -9.84 0.35 -3.77
N THR A 150 -10.14 1.62 -4.10
CA THR A 150 -10.25 2.02 -5.51
C THR A 150 -8.91 1.84 -6.22
N VAL A 151 -7.80 2.24 -5.60
CA VAL A 151 -6.45 2.06 -6.15
C VAL A 151 -6.07 0.57 -6.26
N ASP A 152 -6.40 -0.23 -5.25
CA ASP A 152 -6.18 -1.69 -5.19
C ASP A 152 -6.91 -2.42 -6.32
N MET A 153 -8.13 -2.00 -6.67
CA MET A 153 -8.89 -2.62 -7.77
C MET A 153 -8.19 -2.49 -9.14
N PHE A 154 -7.35 -1.48 -9.33
CA PHE A 154 -6.61 -1.24 -10.57
C PHE A 154 -5.18 -1.78 -10.55
N HIS A 155 -4.71 -2.32 -9.43
CA HIS A 155 -3.37 -2.89 -9.29
C HIS A 155 -3.43 -4.39 -9.00
N PRO A 156 -2.62 -5.23 -9.67
CA PRO A 156 -2.59 -6.67 -9.43
C PRO A 156 -1.94 -7.06 -8.08
N ALA A 157 -1.53 -6.10 -7.26
CA ALA A 157 -0.87 -6.34 -5.99
C ALA A 157 -1.87 -6.88 -4.95
N GLU A 158 -1.59 -8.04 -4.36
CA GLU A 158 -2.44 -8.63 -3.31
C GLU A 158 -2.19 -7.96 -1.95
N LEU A 159 -2.73 -6.76 -1.74
CA LEU A 159 -2.51 -5.99 -0.50
C LEU A 159 -3.36 -6.46 0.70
N HIS A 160 -4.08 -7.57 0.55
CA HIS A 160 -4.97 -8.17 1.57
C HIS A 160 -6.01 -7.19 2.14
N LEU A 161 -6.32 -6.12 1.41
CA LEU A 161 -7.18 -5.02 1.87
C LEU A 161 -8.62 -5.46 2.13
N LYS A 162 -9.10 -6.51 1.45
CA LYS A 162 -10.44 -7.08 1.65
C LYS A 162 -10.67 -7.56 3.09
N MET A 163 -9.72 -8.33 3.64
CA MET A 163 -9.82 -8.85 5.01
C MET A 163 -9.67 -7.73 6.03
N LEU A 164 -8.76 -6.79 5.78
CA LEU A 164 -8.53 -5.64 6.64
C LEU A 164 -9.74 -4.71 6.69
N MET A 165 -10.43 -4.50 5.58
CA MET A 165 -11.67 -3.74 5.52
C MET A 165 -12.76 -4.37 6.39
N LEU A 166 -12.94 -5.69 6.32
CA LEU A 166 -13.87 -6.40 7.20
C LEU A 166 -13.50 -6.21 8.67
N LEU A 167 -12.21 -6.34 9.01
CA LEU A 167 -11.70 -6.14 10.36
C LEU A 167 -11.91 -4.69 10.85
N PHE A 168 -11.72 -3.69 9.98
CA PHE A 168 -12.01 -2.29 10.28
C PHE A 168 -13.48 -2.06 10.60
N PHE A 169 -14.39 -2.54 9.75
CA PHE A 169 -15.83 -2.36 9.98
C PHE A 169 -16.29 -3.10 11.22
N ALA A 170 -15.90 -4.36 11.39
CA ALA A 170 -16.27 -5.16 12.56
C ALA A 170 -15.76 -4.53 13.87
N SER A 171 -14.49 -4.10 13.90
CA SER A 171 -13.91 -3.48 15.10
C SER A 171 -14.49 -2.10 15.39
N SER A 172 -14.67 -1.24 14.38
CA SER A 172 -15.18 0.13 14.56
C SER A 172 -16.64 0.13 14.97
N LEU A 173 -17.50 -0.59 14.24
CA LEU A 173 -18.93 -0.66 14.51
C LEU A 173 -19.19 -1.40 15.83
N GLY A 174 -18.49 -2.51 16.08
CA GLY A 174 -18.57 -3.23 17.34
C GLY A 174 -18.11 -2.37 18.52
N GLY A 175 -16.99 -1.65 18.37
CA GLY A 175 -16.47 -0.72 19.37
C GLY A 175 -17.43 0.42 19.68
N MET A 176 -18.05 1.02 18.66
CA MET A 176 -19.04 2.09 18.84
C MET A 176 -20.34 1.57 19.46
N ALA A 177 -20.81 0.37 19.09
CA ALA A 177 -21.98 -0.26 19.69
C ALA A 177 -21.75 -0.52 21.18
N ILE A 178 -20.59 -1.08 21.54
CA ILE A 178 -20.22 -1.34 22.95
C ILE A 178 -19.98 -0.03 23.71
N GLY A 179 -19.34 0.97 23.10
CA GLY A 179 -19.11 2.25 23.76
C GLY A 179 -20.39 3.02 24.07
N ARG A 180 -21.51 2.76 23.38
CA ARG A 180 -22.82 3.36 23.66
C ARG A 180 -23.66 2.64 24.72
N ILE A 181 -23.35 1.39 25.05
CA ILE A 181 -24.03 0.66 26.14
C ILE A 181 -23.43 0.93 27.53
N MET A 182 -22.19 1.44 27.59
CA MET A 182 -21.45 1.66 28.84
C MET A 182 -21.83 2.95 29.63
N PRO A 183 -22.36 4.06 29.05
CA PRO A 183 -22.77 5.23 29.80
C PRO A 183 -24.29 5.22 30.03
N ALA A 184 -24.77 4.38 30.94
CA ALA A 184 -26.14 4.47 31.44
C ALA A 184 -26.23 4.09 32.93
N ARG A 185 -25.29 4.56 33.75
CA ARG A 185 -25.55 4.70 35.19
C ARG A 185 -26.29 6.02 35.41
N GLY A 186 -27.60 5.97 35.21
CA GLY A 186 -28.51 7.08 35.52
C GLY A 186 -29.15 7.70 34.29
N THR A 187 -30.19 7.03 33.78
CA THR A 187 -31.54 7.59 33.49
C THR A 187 -32.16 6.92 32.27
N SER A 188 -33.42 6.51 32.46
CA SER A 188 -34.42 6.21 31.43
C SER A 188 -34.23 4.96 30.55
N MET A 189 -35.20 4.07 30.72
CA MET A 189 -35.45 2.75 30.12
C MET A 189 -35.54 2.70 28.56
N SER A 190 -35.14 3.76 27.85
CA SER A 190 -35.25 3.92 26.39
C SER A 190 -33.90 3.74 25.64
N GLY A 191 -32.76 4.00 26.27
CA GLY A 191 -31.44 3.92 25.61
C GLY A 191 -31.01 2.50 25.21
N SER A 192 -31.45 1.49 25.97
CA SER A 192 -31.10 0.07 25.73
C SER A 192 -31.68 -0.47 24.42
N LYS A 193 -32.93 -0.14 24.09
CA LYS A 193 -33.58 -0.59 22.84
C LYS A 193 -32.91 0.01 21.60
N TRP A 194 -32.52 1.29 21.65
CA TRP A 194 -31.79 1.93 20.55
C TRP A 194 -30.39 1.36 20.37
N ALA A 195 -29.70 1.01 21.46
CA ALA A 195 -28.42 0.32 21.38
C ALA A 195 -28.55 -1.07 20.75
N GLN A 196 -29.60 -1.83 21.07
CA GLN A 196 -29.92 -3.10 20.42
C GLN A 196 -30.23 -2.94 18.94
N VAL A 197 -30.98 -1.90 18.54
CA VAL A 197 -31.25 -1.61 17.12
C VAL A 197 -29.95 -1.27 16.39
N ILE A 198 -29.10 -0.43 16.96
CA ILE A 198 -27.79 -0.10 16.36
C ILE A 198 -26.93 -1.36 16.25
N ALA A 199 -26.85 -2.18 17.29
CA ALA A 199 -26.11 -3.45 17.26
C ALA A 199 -26.65 -4.42 16.21
N ALA A 200 -27.98 -4.54 16.07
CA ALA A 200 -28.62 -5.36 15.05
C ALA A 200 -28.32 -4.84 13.63
N VAL A 201 -28.35 -3.53 13.42
CA VAL A 201 -27.96 -2.90 12.13
C VAL A 201 -26.49 -3.17 11.82
N VAL A 202 -25.61 -3.06 12.82
CA VAL A 202 -24.18 -3.38 12.67
C VAL A 202 -23.99 -4.84 12.24
N VAL A 203 -24.62 -5.77 12.94
CA VAL A 203 -24.56 -7.21 12.60
C VAL A 203 -25.10 -7.45 11.19
N ALA A 204 -26.20 -6.79 10.81
CA ALA A 204 -26.77 -6.90 9.47
C ALA A 204 -25.80 -6.39 8.39
N VAL A 205 -25.21 -5.21 8.58
CA VAL A 205 -24.25 -4.61 7.63
C VAL A 205 -22.99 -5.48 7.50
N VAL A 206 -22.44 -5.95 8.61
CA VAL A 206 -21.26 -6.83 8.61
C VAL A 206 -21.59 -8.17 7.96
N SER A 207 -22.75 -8.76 8.28
CA SER A 207 -23.19 -10.03 7.67
C SER A 207 -23.39 -9.88 6.17
N LEU A 208 -24.01 -8.78 5.74
CA LEU A 208 -24.21 -8.48 4.32
C LEU A 208 -22.86 -8.29 3.60
N GLY A 209 -21.91 -7.57 4.20
CA GLY A 209 -20.56 -7.40 3.66
C GLY A 209 -19.80 -8.74 3.56
N ALA A 210 -19.90 -9.60 4.57
CA ALA A 210 -19.34 -10.95 4.52
C ALA A 210 -20.00 -11.81 3.43
N LEU A 211 -21.32 -11.69 3.25
CA LEU A 211 -22.08 -12.38 2.20
C LEU A 211 -21.63 -11.93 0.81
N PHE A 212 -21.48 -10.62 0.58
CA PHE A 212 -20.94 -10.08 -0.67
C PHE A 212 -19.49 -10.49 -0.93
N SER A 213 -18.67 -10.57 0.13
CA SER A 213 -17.30 -11.09 0.03
C SER A 213 -17.26 -12.57 -0.34
N ALA A 214 -18.22 -13.37 0.13
CA ALA A 214 -18.31 -14.81 -0.12
C ALA A 214 -18.95 -15.15 -1.49
N LEU A 215 -19.79 -14.27 -2.04
CA LEU A 215 -20.53 -14.48 -3.29
C LEU A 215 -19.67 -14.52 -4.57
N GLY A 216 -18.35 -14.33 -4.46
CA GLY A 216 -17.40 -14.55 -5.56
C GLY A 216 -17.48 -13.53 -6.71
N HIS A 217 -16.42 -13.52 -7.53
CA HIS A 217 -16.20 -12.54 -8.60
C HIS A 217 -17.37 -12.46 -9.61
N SER A 218 -18.11 -13.54 -9.81
CA SER A 218 -19.14 -13.70 -10.84
C SER A 218 -20.40 -12.87 -10.58
N PHE A 219 -20.84 -12.74 -9.33
CA PHE A 219 -22.06 -11.97 -8.99
C PHE A 219 -21.78 -10.46 -8.93
N LEU A 220 -20.63 -10.07 -8.36
CA LEU A 220 -20.19 -8.68 -8.32
C LEU A 220 -19.89 -8.15 -9.73
N PHE A 221 -19.31 -8.94 -10.63
CA PHE A 221 -19.09 -8.56 -12.03
C PHE A 221 -20.41 -8.29 -12.79
N TYR A 222 -21.47 -9.04 -12.49
CA TYR A 222 -22.77 -8.87 -13.12
C TYR A 222 -23.44 -7.53 -12.71
N ILE A 223 -23.30 -7.12 -11.45
CA ILE A 223 -23.85 -5.84 -10.93
C ILE A 223 -22.95 -4.65 -11.29
N SER A 224 -21.63 -4.83 -11.31
CA SER A 224 -20.66 -3.75 -11.59
C SER A 224 -20.43 -3.48 -13.07
N ARG A 225 -20.85 -4.38 -13.98
CA ARG A 225 -20.80 -4.17 -15.44
C ARG A 225 -21.30 -2.79 -15.92
N PRO A 226 -22.47 -2.28 -15.51
CA PRO A 226 -22.90 -0.95 -15.92
C PRO A 226 -21.97 0.15 -15.42
N ILE A 227 -21.46 0.04 -14.18
CA ILE A 227 -20.55 1.03 -13.57
C ILE A 227 -19.18 1.02 -14.26
N ILE A 228 -18.61 -0.17 -14.47
CA ILE A 228 -17.32 -0.35 -15.15
C ILE A 228 -17.41 0.12 -16.60
N THR A 229 -18.55 -0.10 -17.27
CA THR A 229 -18.78 0.39 -18.63
C THR A 229 -18.80 1.91 -18.67
N VAL A 230 -19.58 2.56 -17.79
CA VAL A 230 -19.61 4.03 -17.70
C VAL A 230 -18.23 4.60 -17.38
N LEU A 231 -17.50 3.98 -16.44
CA LEU A 231 -16.15 4.42 -16.06
C LEU A 231 -15.14 4.22 -17.20
N SER A 232 -15.24 3.14 -17.97
CA SER A 232 -14.42 2.88 -19.15
C SER A 232 -14.68 3.90 -20.27
N TRP A 233 -15.94 4.27 -20.49
CA TRP A 233 -16.32 5.33 -21.43
C TRP A 233 -15.73 6.67 -21.00
N VAL A 234 -15.86 7.03 -19.72
CA VAL A 234 -15.28 8.27 -19.16
C VAL A 234 -13.76 8.25 -19.29
N GLY A 235 -13.10 7.14 -18.95
CA GLY A 235 -11.66 6.98 -19.09
C GLY A 235 -11.19 7.12 -20.53
N THR A 236 -11.90 6.50 -21.48
CA THR A 236 -11.61 6.61 -22.91
C THR A 236 -11.76 8.05 -23.39
N VAL A 237 -12.83 8.75 -22.98
CA VAL A 237 -13.05 10.16 -23.32
C VAL A 237 -11.93 11.03 -22.74
N ILE A 238 -11.52 10.84 -21.49
CA ILE A 238 -10.42 11.60 -20.88
C ILE A 238 -9.11 11.37 -21.64
N ILE A 239 -8.77 10.12 -21.96
CA ILE A 239 -7.54 9.80 -22.69
C ILE A 239 -7.57 10.44 -24.09
N TYR A 240 -8.66 10.29 -24.83
CA TYR A 240 -8.75 10.80 -26.20
C TYR A 240 -8.91 12.31 -26.31
N VAL A 241 -9.63 12.95 -25.38
CA VAL A 241 -9.94 14.39 -25.43
C VAL A 241 -8.87 15.23 -24.72
N ILE A 242 -8.13 14.67 -23.76
CA ILE A 242 -7.16 15.43 -22.97
C ILE A 242 -5.73 14.96 -23.26
N ILE A 243 -5.44 13.66 -23.14
CA ILE A 243 -4.07 13.16 -23.26
C ILE A 243 -3.57 13.21 -24.70
N PHE A 244 -4.39 12.75 -25.66
CA PHE A 244 -4.01 12.70 -27.07
C PHE A 244 -3.70 14.11 -27.65
N PRO A 245 -4.51 15.16 -27.38
CA PRO A 245 -4.21 16.50 -27.86
C PRO A 245 -2.96 17.10 -27.23
N ILE A 246 -2.71 16.83 -25.94
CA ILE A 246 -1.50 17.30 -25.24
C ILE A 246 -0.26 16.62 -25.83
N ALA A 247 -0.31 15.32 -26.10
CA ALA A 247 0.78 14.60 -26.74
C ALA A 247 1.08 15.15 -28.14
N TYR A 248 0.03 15.43 -28.92
CA TYR A 248 0.18 16.03 -30.25
C TYR A 248 0.74 17.46 -30.19
N LEU A 249 0.31 18.26 -29.21
CA LEU A 249 0.86 19.60 -28.97
C LEU A 249 2.34 19.55 -28.55
N ALA A 250 2.71 18.61 -27.69
CA ALA A 250 4.09 18.41 -27.29
C ALA A 250 4.96 18.01 -28.49
N GLU A 251 4.50 17.07 -29.32
CA GLU A 251 5.20 16.67 -30.54
C GLU A 251 5.30 17.82 -31.55
N PHE A 252 4.25 18.62 -31.69
CA PHE A 252 4.23 19.82 -32.53
C PHE A 252 5.24 20.87 -32.05
N ILE A 253 5.29 21.14 -30.74
CA ILE A 253 6.26 22.08 -30.15
C ILE A 253 7.68 21.56 -30.32
N ILE A 254 7.92 20.27 -30.09
CA ILE A 254 9.23 19.65 -30.23
C ILE A 254 9.69 19.68 -31.71
N LYS A 255 8.81 19.39 -32.68
CA LYS A 255 9.11 19.48 -34.11
C LYS A 255 9.35 20.92 -34.54
N GLY A 256 8.56 21.87 -34.04
CA GLY A 256 8.73 23.30 -34.31
C GLY A 256 10.03 23.85 -33.73
N LEU A 257 10.40 23.43 -32.52
CA LEU A 257 11.64 23.81 -31.85
C LEU A 257 12.86 23.21 -32.60
N ARG A 258 12.80 21.93 -32.98
CA ARG A 258 13.85 21.28 -33.79
C ARG A 258 14.02 21.93 -35.17
N TRP A 259 12.92 22.34 -35.81
CA TRP A 259 12.95 23.09 -37.06
C TRP A 259 13.62 24.46 -36.90
N LEU A 260 13.35 25.16 -35.80
CA LEU A 260 13.95 26.47 -35.50
C LEU A 260 15.46 26.39 -35.18
N ILE A 261 15.90 25.28 -34.59
CA ILE A 261 17.30 25.02 -34.20
C ILE A 261 18.14 24.42 -35.34
N GLY A 262 17.52 23.99 -36.44
CA GLY A 262 18.25 23.59 -37.66
C GLY A 262 19.04 22.28 -37.55
N GLU A 263 18.69 21.41 -36.59
CA GLU A 263 19.29 20.09 -36.49
C GLU A 263 18.73 19.15 -37.58
N PRO A 264 19.60 18.48 -38.37
CA PRO A 264 19.16 17.51 -39.36
C PRO A 264 18.53 16.31 -38.64
N THR A 265 17.31 16.00 -39.07
CA THR A 265 16.48 14.89 -38.59
C THR A 265 17.29 13.60 -38.43
N VAL A 266 17.46 13.14 -37.18
CA VAL A 266 17.76 11.73 -36.92
C VAL A 266 16.60 10.93 -37.48
N ARG A 267 16.89 10.13 -38.50
CA ARG A 267 15.96 9.17 -39.10
C ARG A 267 15.46 8.27 -37.97
N GLU A 268 14.17 8.29 -37.68
CA GLU A 268 13.56 7.26 -36.86
C GLU A 268 13.73 5.94 -37.63
N GLU A 269 14.73 5.14 -37.25
CA GLU A 269 14.77 3.75 -37.67
C GLU A 269 13.50 3.09 -37.11
N PRO A 270 12.67 2.46 -37.97
CA PRO A 270 11.54 1.68 -37.49
C PRO A 270 12.08 0.60 -36.55
N GLN A 271 11.50 0.50 -35.36
CA GLN A 271 11.69 -0.66 -34.49
C GLN A 271 11.23 -1.90 -35.26
N ILE A 272 12.19 -2.62 -35.84
CA ILE A 272 11.97 -3.95 -36.38
C ILE A 272 11.78 -4.87 -35.17
N LEU A 273 10.56 -5.35 -34.97
CA LEU A 273 10.26 -6.53 -34.16
C LEU A 273 11.31 -7.63 -34.46
N PRO A 274 11.83 -8.37 -33.47
CA PRO A 274 12.72 -9.49 -33.74
C PRO A 274 11.92 -10.63 -34.37
N SER A 275 11.60 -10.49 -35.66
CA SER A 275 11.13 -11.54 -36.52
C SER A 275 12.35 -12.21 -37.13
N GLU A 276 12.56 -13.46 -36.71
CA GLU A 276 13.35 -14.50 -37.36
C GLU A 276 14.67 -14.04 -38.00
N MET A 277 15.75 -14.28 -37.25
CA MET A 277 17.11 -14.38 -37.79
C MET A 277 17.07 -15.40 -38.94
N GLY A 278 16.98 -14.88 -40.16
CA GLY A 278 16.79 -15.64 -41.37
C GLY A 278 17.98 -16.56 -41.58
N LEU A 279 17.69 -17.85 -41.69
CA LEU A 279 18.65 -18.93 -41.99
C LEU A 279 19.57 -18.60 -43.20
N GLY A 280 19.12 -17.70 -44.08
CA GLY A 280 19.87 -17.16 -45.21
C GLY A 280 21.10 -16.34 -44.81
N ASP A 281 21.02 -15.48 -43.78
CA ASP A 281 22.14 -14.62 -43.38
C ASP A 281 23.27 -15.44 -42.73
N SER A 282 22.91 -16.46 -41.93
CA SER A 282 23.85 -17.42 -41.35
C SER A 282 24.54 -18.29 -42.41
N LEU A 283 23.83 -18.67 -43.48
CA LEU A 283 24.44 -19.41 -44.59
C LEU A 283 25.34 -18.51 -45.44
N GLN A 284 24.97 -17.25 -45.65
CA GLN A 284 25.78 -16.30 -46.39
C GLN A 284 27.06 -15.96 -45.63
N GLN A 285 27.00 -15.89 -44.30
CA GLN A 285 28.17 -15.68 -43.45
C GLN A 285 29.09 -16.91 -43.43
N LEU A 286 28.53 -18.13 -43.38
CA LEU A 286 29.31 -19.38 -43.48
C LEU A 286 29.93 -19.57 -44.87
N MET A 287 29.26 -19.17 -45.96
CA MET A 287 29.82 -19.25 -47.31
C MET A 287 31.00 -18.28 -47.47
N LYS A 288 30.87 -17.07 -46.90
CA LYS A 288 31.92 -16.05 -46.95
C LYS A 288 33.14 -16.42 -46.10
N GLU A 289 32.93 -17.12 -44.99
CA GLU A 289 34.01 -17.61 -44.13
C GLU A 289 34.68 -18.89 -44.69
N ALA A 290 33.95 -19.69 -45.49
CA ALA A 290 34.51 -20.82 -46.23
C ALA A 290 35.32 -20.39 -47.46
N GLU A 291 34.97 -19.26 -48.08
CA GLU A 291 35.70 -18.68 -49.22
C GLU A 291 37.02 -18.03 -48.79
N ASP A 292 37.08 -17.48 -47.57
CA ASP A 292 38.28 -16.83 -47.01
C ASP A 292 39.27 -17.82 -46.35
N LYS A 293 38.91 -19.11 -46.24
CA LYS A 293 39.76 -20.17 -45.66
C LYS A 293 39.90 -21.40 -46.57
N GLY A 294 40.70 -21.25 -47.63
CA GLY A 294 41.56 -22.34 -48.12
C GLY A 294 42.07 -22.14 -49.56
N PRO A 295 43.24 -22.72 -49.95
CA PRO A 295 44.37 -23.21 -49.17
C PRO A 295 45.71 -22.58 -49.66
N SER A 296 46.47 -21.90 -48.80
CA SER A 296 47.88 -21.60 -49.05
C SER A 296 48.77 -22.63 -48.37
N ILE A 297 48.85 -23.82 -48.96
CA ILE A 297 50.00 -24.73 -48.79
C ILE A 297 50.43 -25.18 -50.19
N PHE A 298 51.75 -25.12 -50.40
CA PHE A 298 52.57 -25.57 -51.54
C PHE A 298 52.98 -24.51 -52.59
N ALA A 299 54.02 -23.75 -52.26
CA ALA A 299 55.30 -23.74 -52.98
C ALA A 299 56.42 -23.30 -52.04
#